data_AF-A0A4C2ETW9-F1
#
_entry.id   AF-A0A4C2ETW9-F1
#
_cell.length_a   1.000
_cell.length_b   1.000
_cell.length_c   1.000
_cell.angle_alpha   90.00
_cell.angle_beta   90.00
_cell.angle_gamma   90.00
#
_symmetry.space_group_name_H-M   'P 1'
#
loop_
_entity.id
_entity.type
_entity.pdbx_description
1 polymer ?
#
loop_
_entity_poly.entity_id
_entity_poly.type
_entity_poly.pdbx_seq_one_letter_code
_entity_poly.pdbx_strand_id
1 'polypeptide(L)'
;MGTAAGVDAGAAPALVETIQAIEEGDVLVVNGDTRTWDVTDVVERSIEDPTDDRESKRVLRLNARSAVFGLELVSYPDHHEASLHALESPDWTEDGRVFDVDDVEVLTQRVPWVVVSGGPAAKYHFPDPQAAAYGEAAPACGAGNQGSTYRITRCNAVVPAYSGCKDCLRHAKPVGLQPVQCPDCGKHICQGILQGEQVAAVDGFSITCPQCEFDGTVEVAFEN
;
A
#
# COMPACT_ATOMS: atom_id res chain seq x y z
N MET A 1 13.51 -25.97 31.87
CA MET A 1 13.99 -25.83 30.48
C MET A 1 13.63 -24.42 30.07
N GLY A 2 14.64 -23.56 29.96
CA GLY A 2 14.46 -22.13 29.74
C GLY A 2 13.99 -21.85 28.32
N THR A 3 12.94 -21.04 28.21
CA THR A 3 12.56 -20.33 26.99
C THR A 3 13.66 -19.32 26.68
N ALA A 4 14.33 -19.49 25.54
CA ALA A 4 15.23 -18.48 25.01
C ALA A 4 14.40 -17.21 24.74
N ALA A 5 14.73 -16.14 25.45
CA ALA A 5 14.34 -14.80 25.07
C ALA A 5 14.92 -14.56 23.67
N GLY A 6 14.05 -14.22 22.70
CA GLY A 6 14.49 -13.71 21.42
C GLY A 6 15.40 -12.53 21.68
N VAL A 7 16.59 -12.55 21.10
CA VAL A 7 17.48 -11.39 21.10
C VAL A 7 16.75 -10.33 20.30
N ASP A 8 16.46 -9.19 20.93
CA ASP A 8 15.82 -8.04 20.32
C ASP A 8 16.77 -7.51 19.24
N ALA A 9 16.61 -8.01 18.02
CA ALA A 9 17.35 -7.53 16.87
C ALA A 9 16.60 -6.29 16.42
N GLY A 10 17.14 -5.11 16.73
CA GLY A 10 16.54 -3.83 16.36
C GLY A 10 16.12 -3.75 14.89
N ALA A 11 15.32 -2.75 14.56
CA ALA A 11 14.71 -2.55 13.26
C ALA A 11 15.71 -2.69 12.10
N ALA A 12 15.33 -3.46 11.09
CA ALA A 12 16.17 -3.70 9.93
C ALA A 12 16.48 -2.39 9.17
N PRO A 13 17.68 -2.21 8.59
CA PRO A 13 18.05 -0.97 7.91
C PRO A 13 17.07 -0.51 6.82
N ALA A 14 16.52 -1.44 6.03
CA ALA A 14 15.54 -1.12 4.99
C ALA A 14 14.22 -0.58 5.56
N LEU A 15 13.78 -1.09 6.72
CA LEU A 15 12.61 -0.59 7.43
C LEU A 15 12.89 0.84 7.95
N VAL A 16 14.07 1.06 8.55
CA VAL A 16 14.50 2.38 9.03
C VAL A 16 14.50 3.40 7.90
N GLU A 17 15.14 3.08 6.77
CA GLU A 17 15.19 3.94 5.58
C GLU A 17 13.78 4.27 5.08
N THR A 18 12.89 3.27 5.07
CA THR A 18 11.50 3.46 4.65
C THR A 18 10.78 4.42 5.59
N ILE A 19 10.85 4.22 6.91
CA ILE A 19 10.17 5.08 7.90
C ILE A 19 10.71 6.52 7.87
N GLN A 20 12.02 6.69 7.65
CA GLN A 20 12.65 8.00 7.53
C GLN A 20 12.19 8.77 6.29
N ALA A 21 11.88 8.08 5.19
CA ALA A 21 11.45 8.69 3.94
C ALA A 21 9.97 9.12 3.93
N ILE A 22 9.16 8.69 4.90
CA ILE A 22 7.73 8.99 4.96
C ILE A 22 7.48 10.46 5.34
N GLU A 23 6.60 11.11 4.59
CA GLU A 23 6.19 12.51 4.79
C GLU A 23 4.69 12.64 5.14
N GLU A 24 4.27 13.82 5.59
CA GLU A 24 2.85 14.14 5.76
C GLU A 24 2.11 14.03 4.42
N GLY A 25 0.95 13.37 4.42
CA GLY A 25 0.16 13.12 3.21
C GLY A 25 0.45 11.78 2.54
N ASP A 26 1.47 11.05 2.99
CA ASP A 26 1.68 9.67 2.58
C ASP A 26 0.56 8.75 3.09
N VAL A 27 0.39 7.65 2.37
CA VAL A 27 -0.56 6.59 2.73
C VAL A 27 0.23 5.30 2.85
N LEU A 28 0.03 4.55 3.94
CA LEU A 28 0.85 3.37 4.22
C LEU A 28 0.06 2.19 4.80
N VAL A 29 0.70 1.04 4.79
CA VAL A 29 0.31 -0.18 5.51
C VAL A 29 1.45 -0.56 6.45
N VAL A 30 1.12 -1.05 7.65
CA VAL A 30 2.10 -1.53 8.63
C VAL A 30 1.89 -3.03 8.82
N ASN A 31 2.96 -3.82 8.79
CA ASN A 31 2.98 -5.28 8.97
C ASN A 31 1.98 -6.04 8.07
N GLY A 32 1.69 -5.53 6.87
CA GLY A 32 0.68 -6.10 5.97
C GLY A 32 -0.76 -6.10 6.53
N ASP A 33 -1.04 -5.40 7.64
CA ASP A 33 -2.36 -5.38 8.28
C ASP A 33 -3.43 -4.81 7.34
N THR A 34 -4.67 -5.20 7.55
CA THR A 34 -5.89 -4.75 6.86
C THR A 34 -6.15 -3.25 6.91
N ARG A 35 -5.53 -2.49 7.82
CA ARG A 35 -5.68 -1.04 7.90
C ARG A 35 -4.79 -0.32 6.90
N THR A 36 -5.33 0.74 6.32
CA THR A 36 -4.59 1.69 5.49
C THR A 36 -4.61 3.05 6.17
N TRP A 37 -3.42 3.56 6.44
CA TRP A 37 -3.18 4.72 7.29
C TRP A 37 -2.85 5.95 6.46
N ASP A 38 -3.50 7.07 6.77
CA ASP A 38 -3.09 8.38 6.29
C ASP A 38 -2.09 8.96 7.29
N VAL A 39 -0.93 9.42 6.81
CA VAL A 39 0.06 10.12 7.63
C VAL A 39 -0.37 11.58 7.74
N THR A 40 -0.72 11.99 8.95
CA THR A 40 -1.34 13.31 9.21
C THR A 40 -0.40 14.29 9.91
N ASP A 41 0.69 13.80 10.47
CA ASP A 41 1.71 14.61 11.13
C ASP A 41 3.00 13.80 11.22
N VAL A 42 4.15 14.47 11.15
CA VAL A 42 5.47 13.87 11.28
C VAL A 42 6.34 14.77 12.15
N VAL A 43 6.78 14.23 13.28
CA VAL A 43 7.60 14.96 14.26
C VAL A 43 8.90 14.22 14.48
N GLU A 44 10.02 14.93 14.39
CA GLU A 44 11.34 14.40 14.70
C GLU A 44 12.02 15.27 15.76
N ARG A 45 12.66 14.63 16.73
CA ARG A 45 13.37 15.30 17.82
C ARG A 45 14.65 14.55 18.17
N SER A 46 15.74 15.29 18.29
CA SER A 46 16.95 14.82 18.96
C SER A 46 16.77 14.80 20.47
N ILE A 47 17.45 13.87 21.13
CA ILE A 47 17.48 13.71 22.58
C ILE A 47 18.88 14.12 23.04
N GLU A 48 18.96 15.19 23.84
CA GLU A 48 20.24 15.78 24.27
C GLU A 48 20.61 15.39 25.71
N ASP A 49 19.77 14.61 26.39
CA ASP A 49 20.03 14.17 27.75
C ASP A 49 21.16 13.14 27.75
N PRO A 50 22.34 13.44 28.35
CA PRO A 50 23.48 12.53 28.34
C PRO A 50 23.26 11.27 29.19
N THR A 51 22.16 11.18 29.94
CA THR A 51 21.76 9.99 30.69
C THR A 51 20.75 9.12 29.95
N ASP A 52 20.31 9.57 28.77
CA ASP A 52 19.43 8.86 27.87
C ASP A 52 20.27 8.30 26.71
N ASP A 53 20.27 6.98 26.55
CA ASP A 53 21.04 6.32 25.50
C ASP A 53 20.42 6.52 24.10
N ARG A 54 19.22 7.11 24.01
CA ARG A 54 18.55 7.41 22.74
C ARG A 54 19.13 8.69 22.14
N GLU A 55 19.38 8.67 20.83
CA GLU A 55 19.91 9.82 20.09
C GLU A 55 18.79 10.69 19.51
N SER A 56 17.74 10.05 18.99
CA SER A 56 16.60 10.75 18.39
C SER A 56 15.34 9.90 18.38
N LYS A 57 14.22 10.57 18.11
CA LYS A 57 12.90 9.97 18.01
C LYS A 57 12.11 10.65 16.91
N ARG A 58 11.63 9.84 15.96
CA ARG A 58 10.70 10.24 14.89
C ARG A 58 9.35 9.57 15.15
N VAL A 59 8.27 10.34 15.11
CA VAL A 59 6.91 9.87 15.35
C VAL A 59 6.01 10.36 14.23
N LEU A 60 5.27 9.44 13.63
CA LEU A 60 4.30 9.68 12.58
C LEU A 60 2.91 9.44 13.12
N ARG A 61 2.01 10.42 12.97
CA ARG A 61 0.61 10.28 13.37
C ARG A 61 -0.20 9.63 12.25
N LEU A 62 -0.61 8.40 12.48
CA LEU A 62 -1.37 7.58 11.55
C LEU A 62 -2.88 7.68 11.85
N ASN A 63 -3.68 7.97 10.83
CA ASN A 63 -5.13 8.01 10.92
C ASN A 63 -5.77 6.95 10.01
N ALA A 64 -6.68 6.15 10.56
CA ALA A 64 -7.52 5.25 9.80
C ALA A 64 -8.97 5.34 10.27
N ARG A 65 -9.79 6.18 9.60
CA ARG A 65 -11.25 6.37 9.77
C ARG A 65 -11.72 6.65 11.21
N SER A 66 -11.59 5.68 12.11
CA SER A 66 -11.98 5.72 13.51
C SER A 66 -10.82 5.41 14.47
N ALA A 67 -9.60 5.20 13.98
CA ALA A 67 -8.44 4.86 14.78
C ALA A 67 -7.28 5.84 14.54
N VAL A 68 -6.52 6.13 15.59
CA VAL A 68 -5.32 6.96 15.59
C VAL A 68 -4.19 6.20 16.25
N PHE A 69 -3.08 6.07 15.53
CA PHE A 69 -1.89 5.36 15.99
C PHE A 69 -0.65 6.25 15.81
N GLY A 70 0.39 6.00 16.59
CA GLY A 70 1.70 6.59 16.43
C GLY A 70 2.69 5.55 15.93
N LEU A 71 3.23 5.71 14.74
CA LEU A 71 4.40 4.94 14.29
C LEU A 71 5.65 5.67 14.79
N GLU A 72 6.42 5.00 15.63
CA GLU A 72 7.58 5.54 16.31
C GLU A 72 8.84 4.83 15.82
N LEU A 73 9.87 5.61 15.52
CA LEU A 73 11.22 5.15 15.24
C LEU A 73 12.17 5.85 16.21
N VAL A 74 12.86 5.07 17.02
CA VAL A 74 13.87 5.53 17.98
C VAL A 74 15.25 5.13 17.46
N SER A 75 16.17 6.09 17.43
CA SER A 75 17.57 5.85 17.10
C SER A 75 18.41 5.74 18.37
N TYR A 76 19.24 4.71 18.43
CA TYR A 76 20.29 4.50 19.42
C TYR A 76 21.65 4.49 18.70
N PRO A 77 22.78 4.59 19.44
CA PRO A 77 24.11 4.59 18.84
C PRO A 77 24.44 3.33 18.01
N ASP A 78 23.85 2.20 18.34
CA ASP A 78 24.15 0.88 17.75
C ASP A 78 22.97 0.22 17.03
N HIS A 79 21.74 0.68 17.22
CA HIS A 79 20.54 0.10 16.62
C HIS A 79 19.38 1.09 16.51
N HIS A 80 18.27 0.65 15.93
CA HIS A 80 17.02 1.37 15.86
C HIS A 80 15.90 0.50 16.42
N GLU A 81 14.87 1.12 16.98
CA GLU A 81 13.64 0.43 17.40
C GLU A 81 12.46 1.06 16.69
N ALA A 82 11.55 0.24 16.16
CA ALA A 82 10.33 0.69 15.50
C ALA A 82 9.11 0.08 16.20
N SER A 83 8.18 0.92 16.61
CA SER A 83 7.00 0.52 17.36
C SER A 83 5.74 1.25 16.90
N LEU A 84 4.61 0.57 17.01
CA LEU A 84 3.30 1.10 16.67
C LEU A 84 2.46 1.24 17.93
N HIS A 85 2.09 2.47 18.29
CA HIS A 85 1.35 2.81 19.50
C HIS A 85 -0.13 3.07 19.19
N ALA A 86 -1.03 2.33 19.81
CA ALA A 86 -2.46 2.64 19.77
C ALA A 86 -2.75 3.85 20.65
N LEU A 87 -3.17 4.96 20.04
CA LEU A 87 -3.50 6.20 20.75
C LEU A 87 -5.01 6.34 20.95
N GLU A 88 -5.78 5.94 19.93
CA GLU A 88 -7.24 5.90 19.95
C GLU A 88 -7.67 4.75 19.03
N SER A 89 -8.40 3.76 19.57
CA SER A 89 -8.95 2.66 18.77
C SER A 89 -10.38 2.35 19.20
N PRO A 90 -11.30 2.05 18.26
CA PRO A 90 -12.62 1.55 18.61
C PRO A 90 -12.55 0.10 19.13
N ASP A 91 -11.43 -0.60 18.88
CA ASP A 91 -11.18 -1.92 19.43
C ASP A 91 -10.55 -1.79 20.82
N TRP A 92 -11.32 -2.13 21.84
CA TRP A 92 -10.89 -2.09 23.24
C TRP A 92 -9.69 -3.01 23.53
N THR A 93 -9.42 -4.01 22.67
CA THR A 93 -8.27 -4.91 22.83
C THR A 93 -6.95 -4.30 22.38
N GLU A 94 -6.99 -3.15 21.71
CA GLU A 94 -5.83 -2.41 21.20
C GLU A 94 -5.48 -1.20 22.07
N ASP A 95 -6.43 -0.68 22.85
CA ASP A 95 -6.28 0.59 23.57
C ASP A 95 -5.03 0.61 24.47
N GLY A 96 -4.15 1.61 24.25
CA GLY A 96 -2.90 1.78 24.97
C GLY A 96 -1.82 0.72 24.70
N ARG A 97 -2.02 -0.18 23.73
CA ARG A 97 -1.02 -1.20 23.38
C ARG A 97 0.07 -0.67 22.45
N VAL A 98 1.21 -1.34 22.52
CA VAL A 98 2.34 -1.17 21.62
C VAL A 98 2.53 -2.47 20.85
N PHE A 99 2.80 -2.35 19.57
CA PHE A 99 3.03 -3.47 18.65
C PHE A 99 4.40 -3.29 17.99
N ASP A 100 5.09 -4.40 17.77
CA ASP A 100 6.36 -4.40 17.02
C ASP A 100 6.08 -4.08 15.55
N VAL A 101 7.03 -3.42 14.90
CA VAL A 101 6.95 -3.06 13.48
C VAL A 101 8.03 -3.81 12.72
N ASP A 102 7.60 -4.76 11.90
CA ASP A 102 8.46 -5.59 11.07
C ASP A 102 8.54 -5.06 9.63
N ASP A 103 7.46 -4.44 9.15
CA ASP A 103 7.32 -3.99 7.76
C ASP A 103 6.45 -2.74 7.65
N VAL A 104 6.83 -1.84 6.72
CA VAL A 104 6.04 -0.67 6.36
C VAL A 104 6.05 -0.53 4.84
N GLU A 105 4.87 -0.52 4.23
CA GLU A 105 4.70 -0.28 2.80
C GLU A 105 4.10 1.11 2.56
N VAL A 106 4.81 1.97 1.84
CA VAL A 106 4.29 3.26 1.38
C VAL A 106 3.54 3.09 0.06
N LEU A 107 2.24 3.37 0.06
CA LEU A 107 1.37 3.20 -1.10
C LEU A 107 1.54 4.35 -2.10
N THR A 108 2.03 4.01 -3.29
CA THR A 108 2.37 4.99 -4.33
C THR A 108 1.14 5.59 -5.01
N GLN A 109 1.16 6.90 -5.22
CA GLN A 109 0.08 7.66 -5.87
C GLN A 109 0.31 7.93 -7.38
N ARG A 110 1.37 7.37 -7.97
CA ARG A 110 1.84 7.76 -9.32
C ARG A 110 1.21 6.93 -10.42
N VAL A 111 0.05 7.38 -10.91
CA VAL A 111 -0.43 6.99 -12.24
C VAL A 111 -0.59 8.24 -13.13
N PRO A 112 -0.40 8.15 -14.45
CA PRO A 112 -0.52 9.32 -15.32
C PRO A 112 -1.96 9.86 -15.43
N TRP A 113 -2.96 8.98 -15.29
CA TRP A 113 -4.37 9.30 -15.43
C TRP A 113 -5.18 8.62 -14.33
N VAL A 114 -6.17 9.34 -13.77
CA VAL A 114 -7.04 8.88 -12.69
C VAL A 114 -8.50 9.18 -13.04
N VAL A 115 -9.41 8.43 -12.41
CA VAL A 115 -10.83 8.75 -12.38
C VAL A 115 -11.14 9.49 -11.09
N VAL A 116 -11.77 10.66 -11.19
CA VAL A 116 -12.16 11.45 -10.01
C VAL A 116 -13.66 11.35 -9.81
N SER A 117 -14.08 11.08 -8.58
CA SER A 117 -15.48 11.13 -8.16
C SER A 117 -15.89 12.56 -7.80
N GLY A 118 -17.05 13.00 -8.28
CA GLY A 118 -17.65 14.29 -7.90
C GLY A 118 -18.35 14.22 -6.54
N GLY A 119 -18.20 15.25 -5.72
CA GLY A 119 -18.93 15.41 -4.44
C GLY A 119 -18.09 15.99 -3.29
N PRO A 120 -18.66 16.05 -2.07
CA PRO A 120 -18.00 16.63 -0.89
C PRO A 120 -16.76 15.86 -0.39
N ALA A 121 -16.66 14.57 -0.72
CA ALA A 121 -15.53 13.69 -0.38
C ALA A 121 -14.91 13.14 -1.66
N ALA A 122 -14.58 14.03 -2.59
CA ALA A 122 -14.05 13.65 -3.87
C ALA A 122 -12.72 12.91 -3.71
N LYS A 123 -12.60 11.77 -4.39
CA LYS A 123 -11.41 10.92 -4.39
C LYS A 123 -10.96 10.69 -5.81
N TYR A 124 -9.68 10.40 -5.96
CA TYR A 124 -9.19 9.82 -7.21
C TYR A 124 -9.07 8.31 -7.10
N HIS A 125 -9.28 7.64 -8.22
CA HIS A 125 -9.30 6.20 -8.39
C HIS A 125 -8.43 5.83 -9.57
N PHE A 126 -7.90 4.61 -9.59
CA PHE A 126 -7.27 4.08 -10.79
C PHE A 126 -8.35 3.73 -11.83
N PRO A 127 -8.13 4.05 -13.13
CA PRO A 127 -9.14 3.87 -14.18
C PRO A 127 -9.34 2.38 -14.49
N ASP A 128 -10.57 1.90 -14.55
CA ASP A 128 -10.86 0.55 -15.05
C ASP A 128 -10.40 0.44 -16.51
N PRO A 129 -9.48 -0.49 -16.86
CA PRO A 129 -8.95 -0.59 -18.22
C PRO A 129 -10.01 -0.93 -19.27
N GLN A 130 -11.00 -1.74 -18.91
CA GLN A 130 -12.07 -2.14 -19.82
C GLN A 130 -13.00 -0.96 -20.11
N ALA A 131 -13.44 -0.24 -19.08
CA ALA A 131 -14.25 0.97 -19.22
C ALA A 131 -13.50 2.05 -20.01
N ALA A 132 -12.22 2.27 -19.70
CA ALA A 132 -11.38 3.23 -20.40
C ALA A 132 -11.25 2.90 -21.90
N ALA A 133 -11.19 1.62 -22.27
CA ALA A 133 -11.18 1.18 -23.67
C ALA A 133 -12.46 1.57 -24.43
N TYR A 134 -13.58 1.75 -23.72
CA TYR A 134 -14.85 2.25 -24.26
C TYR A 134 -15.05 3.76 -24.06
N GLY A 135 -14.04 4.48 -23.56
CA GLY A 135 -14.11 5.93 -23.31
C GLY A 135 -14.92 6.31 -22.06
N GLU A 136 -15.19 5.36 -21.17
CA GLU A 136 -15.97 5.56 -19.96
C GLU A 136 -15.06 5.88 -18.76
N ALA A 137 -15.53 6.76 -17.89
CA ALA A 137 -14.84 7.08 -16.64
C ALA A 137 -15.36 6.16 -15.52
N ALA A 138 -14.78 4.97 -15.40
CA ALA A 138 -15.10 4.05 -14.30
C ALA A 138 -13.85 3.73 -13.45
N PRO A 139 -13.99 3.63 -12.12
CA PRO A 139 -12.90 3.24 -11.23
C PRO A 139 -12.72 1.71 -11.22
N ALA A 140 -11.47 1.25 -11.22
CA ALA A 140 -11.13 -0.18 -11.17
C ALA A 140 -11.51 -0.87 -9.85
N CYS A 141 -11.77 -0.09 -8.80
CA CYS A 141 -12.34 -0.60 -7.54
C CYS A 141 -13.87 -0.72 -7.57
N GLY A 142 -14.52 -0.50 -8.72
CA GLY A 142 -15.98 -0.51 -8.84
C GLY A 142 -16.73 0.63 -8.11
N ALA A 143 -16.07 1.33 -7.19
CA ALA A 143 -16.53 2.44 -6.35
C ALA A 143 -17.99 2.36 -5.87
N GLY A 144 -18.17 1.95 -4.62
CA GLY A 144 -19.47 1.70 -3.97
C GLY A 144 -20.42 2.88 -3.76
N ASN A 145 -20.22 4.05 -4.38
CA ASN A 145 -21.15 5.17 -4.29
C ASN A 145 -22.08 5.22 -5.51
N GLN A 146 -23.28 4.65 -5.36
CA GLN A 146 -24.37 4.84 -6.32
C GLN A 146 -24.71 6.34 -6.41
N GLY A 147 -24.55 6.94 -7.60
CA GLY A 147 -24.91 8.33 -7.88
C GLY A 147 -23.74 9.32 -7.95
N SER A 148 -22.49 8.88 -7.79
CA SER A 148 -21.33 9.73 -8.09
C SER A 148 -21.14 9.92 -9.59
N THR A 149 -20.80 11.15 -10.00
CA THR A 149 -20.32 11.42 -11.36
C THR A 149 -18.82 11.20 -11.41
N TYR A 150 -18.34 10.58 -12.49
CA TYR A 150 -16.93 10.27 -12.68
C TYR A 150 -16.39 11.00 -13.91
N ARG A 151 -15.12 11.42 -13.83
CA ARG A 151 -14.39 11.98 -14.97
C ARG A 151 -12.95 11.51 -14.98
N ILE A 152 -12.39 11.31 -16.17
CA ILE A 152 -10.96 11.04 -16.35
C ILE A 152 -10.20 12.36 -16.28
N THR A 153 -9.08 12.38 -15.57
CA THR A 153 -8.19 13.54 -15.49
C THR A 153 -6.73 13.09 -15.38
N ARG A 154 -5.80 13.98 -15.72
CA ARG A 154 -4.39 13.76 -15.42
C ARG A 154 -4.16 13.83 -13.91
N CYS A 155 -3.30 12.96 -13.40
CA CYS A 155 -3.00 12.91 -11.97
C CYS A 155 -2.39 14.22 -11.45
N ASN A 156 -1.53 14.89 -12.23
CA ASN A 156 -0.95 16.18 -11.83
C ASN A 156 -1.98 17.31 -11.62
N ALA A 157 -3.21 17.18 -12.14
CA ALA A 157 -4.30 18.13 -11.89
C ALA A 157 -5.07 17.85 -10.58
N VAL A 158 -4.67 16.80 -9.84
CA VAL A 158 -5.39 16.24 -8.70
C VAL A 158 -4.56 16.25 -7.41
N VAL A 159 -3.22 16.14 -7.53
CA VAL A 159 -2.30 15.75 -6.46
C VAL A 159 -2.24 16.61 -5.17
N PRO A 160 -2.72 17.87 -5.10
CA PRO A 160 -2.94 18.47 -3.77
C PRO A 160 -4.42 18.54 -3.35
N ALA A 161 -5.37 18.30 -4.25
CA ALA A 161 -6.79 18.61 -4.02
C ALA A 161 -7.66 17.39 -3.64
N TYR A 162 -7.19 16.17 -3.90
CA TYR A 162 -7.99 14.96 -3.68
C TYR A 162 -7.16 13.85 -3.03
N SER A 163 -7.76 13.13 -2.09
CA SER A 163 -7.17 11.91 -1.53
C SER A 163 -7.39 10.72 -2.46
N GLY A 164 -6.43 9.79 -2.46
CA GLY A 164 -6.55 8.54 -3.20
C GLY A 164 -7.58 7.61 -2.57
N CYS A 165 -8.31 6.87 -3.40
CA CYS A 165 -9.13 5.77 -2.92
C CYS A 165 -8.22 4.68 -2.34
N LYS A 166 -8.41 4.37 -1.05
CA LYS A 166 -7.60 3.37 -0.32
C LYS A 166 -7.66 1.98 -0.96
N ASP A 167 -8.82 1.57 -1.47
CA ASP A 167 -8.97 0.31 -2.21
C ASP A 167 -8.16 0.33 -3.51
N CYS A 168 -8.14 1.47 -4.23
CA CYS A 168 -7.29 1.60 -5.41
C CYS A 168 -5.81 1.51 -5.04
N LEU A 169 -5.36 2.28 -4.05
CA LEU A 169 -3.95 2.35 -3.64
C LEU A 169 -3.42 1.00 -3.15
N ARG A 170 -4.26 0.24 -2.44
CA ARG A 170 -3.88 -1.04 -1.83
C ARG A 170 -4.08 -2.24 -2.76
N HIS A 171 -5.18 -2.26 -3.50
CA HIS A 171 -5.67 -3.48 -4.15
C HIS A 171 -5.80 -3.36 -5.65
N ALA A 172 -6.26 -2.22 -6.16
CA ALA A 172 -6.44 -2.03 -7.61
C ALA A 172 -5.21 -1.40 -8.31
N LYS A 173 -4.03 -1.46 -7.68
CA LYS A 173 -2.79 -0.90 -8.25
C LYS A 173 -2.46 -1.59 -9.56
N PRO A 174 -2.07 -0.84 -10.61
CA PRO A 174 -1.57 -1.45 -11.84
C PRO A 174 -0.27 -2.23 -11.55
N VAL A 175 -0.22 -3.50 -11.95
CA VAL A 175 0.98 -4.34 -11.88
C VAL A 175 1.36 -4.82 -13.27
N GLY A 176 2.66 -4.86 -13.56
CA GLY A 176 3.17 -5.46 -14.78
C GLY A 176 2.96 -6.97 -14.75
N LEU A 177 2.44 -7.54 -15.82
CA LEU A 177 2.32 -8.97 -16.04
C LEU A 177 3.55 -9.44 -16.82
N GLN A 178 4.31 -10.38 -16.25
CA GLN A 178 5.40 -11.02 -16.97
C GLN A 178 4.87 -11.80 -18.19
N PRO A 179 5.67 -11.93 -19.27
CA PRO A 179 5.25 -12.66 -20.47
C PRO A 179 4.74 -14.08 -20.18
N VAL A 180 3.46 -14.32 -20.46
CA VAL A 180 2.83 -15.63 -20.36
C VAL A 180 3.12 -16.42 -21.63
N GLN A 181 3.67 -17.63 -21.48
CA GLN A 181 3.96 -18.53 -22.58
C GLN A 181 3.19 -19.85 -22.44
N CYS A 182 2.85 -20.46 -23.56
CA CYS A 182 2.31 -21.81 -23.57
C CYS A 182 3.36 -22.80 -23.07
N PRO A 183 3.05 -23.66 -22.08
CA PRO A 183 4.02 -24.60 -21.53
C PRO A 183 4.43 -25.69 -22.54
N ASP A 184 3.54 -26.03 -23.47
CA ASP A 184 3.77 -27.12 -24.43
C ASP A 184 4.64 -26.70 -25.62
N CYS A 185 4.46 -25.48 -26.13
CA CYS A 185 5.14 -25.04 -27.36
C CYS A 185 5.96 -23.75 -27.22
N GLY A 186 6.00 -23.14 -26.03
CA GLY A 186 6.73 -21.90 -25.76
C GLY A 186 6.16 -20.65 -26.45
N LYS A 187 5.00 -20.76 -27.12
CA LYS A 187 4.38 -19.62 -27.79
C LYS A 187 4.01 -18.54 -26.77
N HIS A 188 4.44 -17.31 -27.02
CA HIS A 188 3.98 -16.14 -26.26
C HIS A 188 2.46 -15.94 -26.43
N ILE A 189 1.76 -15.83 -25.32
CA ILE A 189 0.30 -15.70 -25.25
C ILE A 189 -0.08 -14.25 -24.98
N CYS A 190 0.42 -13.66 -23.90
CA CYS A 190 0.15 -12.28 -23.54
C CYS A 190 1.21 -11.72 -22.58
N GLN A 191 1.22 -10.39 -22.47
CA GLN A 191 1.95 -9.59 -21.49
C GLN A 191 1.21 -8.26 -21.36
N GLY A 192 1.43 -7.50 -20.29
CA GLY A 192 0.81 -6.18 -20.17
C GLY A 192 0.70 -5.69 -18.74
N ILE A 193 -0.36 -4.95 -18.44
CA ILE A 193 -0.65 -4.43 -17.11
C ILE A 193 -1.99 -5.02 -16.67
N LEU A 194 -2.01 -5.58 -15.46
CA LEU A 194 -3.24 -5.97 -14.79
C LEU A 194 -3.64 -4.92 -13.77
N GLN A 195 -4.94 -4.71 -13.64
CA GLN A 195 -5.49 -3.73 -12.71
C GLN A 195 -6.87 -4.17 -12.24
N GLY A 196 -7.12 -4.10 -10.94
CA GLY A 196 -8.39 -4.50 -10.32
C GLY A 196 -8.20 -4.95 -8.86
N GLU A 197 -9.27 -4.98 -8.06
CA GLU A 197 -9.18 -5.18 -6.60
C GLU A 197 -8.55 -6.50 -6.14
N GLN A 198 -8.54 -7.52 -6.99
CA GLN A 198 -8.07 -8.85 -6.61
C GLN A 198 -6.87 -9.32 -7.43
N VAL A 199 -6.15 -8.38 -8.06
CA VAL A 199 -4.98 -8.73 -8.88
C VAL A 199 -3.91 -9.46 -8.06
N ALA A 200 -3.68 -9.06 -6.81
CA ALA A 200 -2.75 -9.75 -5.91
C ALA A 200 -3.16 -11.19 -5.53
N ALA A 201 -4.42 -11.57 -5.76
CA ALA A 201 -4.93 -12.92 -5.51
C ALA A 201 -4.89 -13.81 -6.76
N VAL A 202 -4.46 -13.29 -7.91
CA VAL A 202 -4.33 -14.05 -9.15
C VAL A 202 -3.04 -14.87 -9.11
N ASP A 203 -3.17 -16.20 -9.18
CA ASP A 203 -2.07 -17.17 -9.20
C ASP A 203 -1.88 -17.83 -10.58
N GLY A 204 -2.88 -17.77 -11.47
CA GLY A 204 -2.78 -18.31 -12.81
C GLY A 204 -3.88 -17.87 -13.77
N PHE A 205 -3.66 -18.13 -15.06
CA PHE A 205 -4.62 -17.90 -16.14
C PHE A 205 -5.02 -19.19 -16.84
N SER A 206 -6.31 -19.37 -17.05
CA SER A 206 -6.80 -20.35 -18.02
C SER A 206 -6.57 -19.80 -19.43
N ILE A 207 -5.76 -20.51 -20.21
CA ILE A 207 -5.40 -20.14 -21.58
C ILE A 207 -5.72 -21.28 -22.55
N THR A 208 -6.07 -20.91 -23.78
CA THR A 208 -6.10 -21.81 -24.92
C THR A 208 -5.02 -21.38 -25.91
N CYS A 209 -4.03 -22.24 -26.17
CA CYS A 209 -2.93 -21.94 -27.08
C CYS A 209 -3.40 -22.01 -28.54
N PRO A 210 -3.28 -20.94 -29.32
CA PRO A 210 -3.72 -20.94 -30.72
C PRO A 210 -2.76 -21.68 -31.67
N GLN A 211 -1.72 -22.35 -31.16
CA GLN A 211 -0.71 -23.05 -31.97
C GLN A 211 -0.70 -24.56 -31.75
N CYS A 212 -0.75 -25.03 -30.50
CA CYS A 212 -0.71 -26.45 -30.16
C CYS A 212 -1.97 -26.96 -29.47
N GLU A 213 -3.03 -26.14 -29.42
CA GLU A 213 -4.33 -26.49 -28.83
C GLU A 213 -4.30 -26.83 -27.34
N PHE A 214 -3.17 -26.56 -26.64
CA PHE A 214 -3.12 -26.61 -25.18
C PHE A 214 -4.27 -25.81 -24.59
N ASP A 215 -5.03 -26.41 -23.67
CA ASP A 215 -6.13 -25.77 -22.97
C ASP A 215 -6.00 -26.10 -21.47
N GLY A 216 -5.69 -25.10 -20.67
CA GLY A 216 -5.37 -25.31 -19.25
C GLY A 216 -4.89 -24.06 -18.53
N THR A 217 -4.58 -24.22 -17.25
CA THR A 217 -4.11 -23.11 -16.40
C THR A 217 -2.59 -23.01 -16.44
N VAL A 218 -2.07 -21.80 -16.58
CA VAL A 218 -0.65 -21.47 -16.44
C VAL A 218 -0.46 -20.54 -15.26
N GLU A 219 0.57 -20.80 -14.45
CA GLU A 219 0.98 -19.86 -13.39
C GLU A 219 1.42 -18.54 -14.01
N VAL A 220 1.10 -17.43 -13.34
CA VAL A 220 1.49 -16.09 -13.77
C VAL A 220 2.35 -15.42 -12.72
N ALA A 221 3.26 -14.58 -13.18
CA ALA A 221 4.13 -13.78 -12.33
C ALA A 221 3.98 -12.30 -12.66
N PHE A 222 4.18 -11.46 -11.66
CA PHE A 222 4.09 -10.01 -11.79
C PHE A 222 5.49 -9.38 -11.71
N GLU A 223 5.64 -8.23 -12.37
CA GLU A 223 6.81 -7.38 -12.22
C GLU A 223 6.78 -6.72 -10.83
N ASN A 224 7.92 -6.74 -10.14
CA ASN A 224 8.11 -6.06 -8.85
C ASN A 224 8.26 -4.55 -9.03
#